data_AF-A0A7X5X2A4-F1
#
_entry.id   AF-A0A7X5X2A4-F1
#
_cell.length_a   1.000
_cell.length_b   1.000
_cell.length_c   1.000
_cell.angle_alpha   90.00
_cell.angle_beta   90.00
_cell.angle_gamma   90.00
#
_symmetry.space_group_name_H-M   'P 1'
#
loop_
_entity.id
_entity.type
_entity.pdbx_description
1 polymer ?
#
loop_
_entity_poly.entity_id
_entity_poly.type
_entity_poly.pdbx_seq_one_letter_code
_entity_poly.pdbx_strand_id
1 'polypeptide(L)'
;MLAASTQTGHSVIGLQGRLNPSVRRAAQIIAEGRIGRPLNARVVSTSSAFGAASTSAYEYFEKEESGASLLTIAAGHTLDLVEALLGEITAVDARTETLWPHPQLLDTGGQARREVPDHVDVLARTMTGAIVTADVVGGVPPEDADFRFELRGTDGWLTLTGGTLYGVQGGDLSLASSISFAAPDKPAAPATTASPALNVAELYACLVRDLQTGSRSAPDFAHARHNTDLMAAVSQAARSGRRWTSANS
;
A
#
# COMPACT_ATOMS: atom_id res chain seq x y z
N MET A 1 11.68 -13.69 -9.95
CA MET A 1 13.09 -13.38 -10.22
C MET A 1 13.15 -12.06 -10.99
N LEU A 2 13.15 -10.93 -10.31
CA LEU A 2 13.37 -9.62 -10.95
C LEU A 2 14.88 -9.50 -11.19
N ALA A 3 15.30 -9.64 -12.45
CA ALA A 3 16.69 -9.46 -12.84
C ALA A 3 17.13 -8.01 -12.53
N ALA A 4 18.28 -7.86 -11.87
CA ALA A 4 18.92 -6.56 -11.73
C ALA A 4 19.25 -6.04 -13.13
N SER A 5 18.51 -5.02 -13.57
CA SER A 5 18.76 -4.36 -14.84
C SER A 5 20.12 -3.67 -14.81
N THR A 6 21.04 -4.10 -15.68
CA THR A 6 22.27 -3.38 -16.00
C THR A 6 22.05 -2.27 -17.03
N GLN A 7 20.79 -1.98 -17.42
CA GLN A 7 20.48 -0.87 -18.32
C GLN A 7 20.36 0.45 -17.57
N THR A 8 21.00 1.48 -18.12
CA THR A 8 21.09 2.86 -17.61
C THR A 8 19.78 3.65 -17.66
N GLY A 9 18.67 3.05 -18.11
CA GLY A 9 17.36 3.70 -18.21
C GLY A 9 16.72 4.04 -16.87
N HIS A 10 15.71 4.92 -16.89
CA HIS A 10 14.80 5.09 -15.77
C HIS A 10 13.80 3.93 -15.77
N SER A 11 13.75 3.18 -14.68
CA SER A 11 12.71 2.16 -14.44
C SER A 11 11.70 2.72 -13.45
N VAL A 12 10.42 2.47 -13.70
CA VAL A 12 9.33 2.88 -12.79
C VAL A 12 8.39 1.71 -12.57
N ILE A 13 7.85 1.60 -11.36
CA ILE A 13 6.83 0.62 -10.98
C ILE A 13 5.58 1.30 -10.42
N GLY A 14 4.46 0.59 -10.47
CA GLY A 14 3.16 1.07 -9.99
C GLY A 14 3.05 1.08 -8.47
N LEU A 15 3.91 1.84 -7.77
CA LEU A 15 3.72 2.22 -6.38
C LEU A 15 3.29 3.69 -6.34
N GLN A 16 2.15 4.00 -6.95
CA GLN A 16 1.74 5.39 -7.16
C GLN A 16 1.23 6.08 -5.88
N GLY A 17 0.75 5.31 -4.90
CA GLY A 17 0.13 5.87 -3.69
C GLY A 17 1.08 6.74 -2.86
N ARG A 18 2.37 6.37 -2.76
CA ARG A 18 3.40 7.18 -2.09
C ARG A 18 3.61 8.58 -2.70
N LEU A 19 3.21 8.77 -3.95
CA LEU A 19 3.36 10.05 -4.66
C LEU A 19 2.12 10.94 -4.51
N ASN A 20 1.04 10.45 -3.88
CA ASN A 20 -0.14 11.25 -3.59
C ASN A 20 0.27 12.54 -2.83
N PRO A 21 -0.26 13.72 -3.21
CA PRO A 21 0.16 14.98 -2.59
C PRO A 21 -0.01 15.02 -1.07
N SER A 22 -1.08 14.42 -0.54
CA SER A 22 -1.32 14.33 0.91
C SER A 22 -0.30 13.41 1.59
N VAL A 23 0.09 12.30 0.95
CA VAL A 23 1.14 11.41 1.46
C VAL A 23 2.49 12.13 1.47
N ARG A 24 2.86 12.82 0.38
CA ARG A 24 4.09 13.62 0.32
C ARG A 24 4.12 14.71 1.39
N ARG A 25 2.99 15.39 1.64
CA ARG A 25 2.88 16.40 2.69
C ARG A 25 2.99 15.78 4.09
N ALA A 26 2.38 14.63 4.33
CA ALA A 26 2.52 13.91 5.59
C ALA A 26 3.97 13.48 5.84
N ALA A 27 4.65 12.93 4.83
CA ALA A 27 6.06 12.57 4.90
C ALA A 27 6.95 13.78 5.25
N GLN A 28 6.67 14.95 4.64
CA GLN A 28 7.36 16.20 4.97
C GLN A 28 7.16 16.61 6.43
N ILE A 29 5.92 16.59 6.94
CA ILE A 29 5.62 16.94 8.35
C ILE A 29 6.38 16.02 9.32
N ILE A 30 6.45 14.72 9.00
CA ILE A 30 7.19 13.73 9.80
C ILE A 30 8.69 13.99 9.74
N ALA A 31 9.25 14.20 8.54
CA ALA A 31 10.68 14.44 8.35
C ALA A 31 11.16 15.74 9.02
N GLU A 32 10.32 16.77 9.05
CA GLU A 32 10.56 18.03 9.76
C GLU A 32 10.44 17.88 11.30
N GLY A 33 10.07 16.70 11.81
CA GLY A 33 9.93 16.42 13.25
C GLY A 33 8.76 17.14 13.91
N ARG A 34 7.77 17.60 13.13
CA ARG A 34 6.75 18.55 13.61
C ARG A 34 5.68 17.94 14.51
N ILE A 35 5.50 16.63 14.42
CA ILE A 35 4.68 15.85 15.37
C ILE A 35 5.54 15.16 16.45
N GLY A 36 6.84 15.50 16.52
CA GLY A 36 7.81 14.84 17.37
C GLY A 36 8.20 13.45 16.86
N ARG A 37 8.64 12.58 17.77
CA ARG A 37 9.04 11.21 17.42
C ARG A 37 7.80 10.34 17.18
N PRO A 38 7.69 9.63 16.04
CA PRO A 38 6.64 8.64 15.81
C PRO A 38 6.56 7.60 16.93
N LEU A 39 5.34 7.33 17.42
CA LEU A 39 5.08 6.36 18.49
C LEU A 39 4.39 5.11 17.95
N ASN A 40 3.21 5.27 17.38
CA ASN A 40 2.45 4.18 16.80
C ASN A 40 1.56 4.65 15.65
N ALA A 41 1.26 3.72 14.74
CA ALA A 41 0.27 3.92 13.70
C ALA A 41 -0.75 2.78 13.64
N ARG A 42 -1.98 3.13 13.28
CA ARG A 42 -3.05 2.18 12.96
C ARG A 42 -3.47 2.37 11.52
N VAL A 43 -3.58 1.27 10.80
CA VAL A 43 -3.96 1.25 9.39
C VAL A 43 -5.15 0.32 9.19
N VAL A 44 -6.20 0.86 8.59
CA VAL A 44 -7.32 0.09 8.02
C VAL A 44 -7.23 0.29 6.52
N SER A 45 -7.23 -0.81 5.75
CA SER A 45 -7.12 -0.76 4.29
C SER A 45 -8.02 -1.82 3.69
N THR A 46 -9.11 -1.38 3.06
CA THR A 46 -10.07 -2.30 2.46
C THR A 46 -10.06 -2.22 0.94
N SER A 47 -10.52 -3.28 0.29
CA SER A 47 -10.69 -3.36 -1.15
C SER A 47 -12.00 -4.06 -1.47
N SER A 48 -12.67 -3.66 -2.56
CA SER A 48 -13.86 -4.38 -3.02
C SER A 48 -13.53 -5.68 -3.77
N ALA A 49 -12.28 -5.81 -4.24
CA ALA A 49 -11.78 -7.05 -4.81
C ALA A 49 -11.56 -8.12 -3.73
N PHE A 50 -11.41 -9.39 -4.12
CA PHE A 50 -11.16 -10.51 -3.21
C PHE A 50 -12.33 -10.80 -2.24
N GLY A 51 -13.57 -10.54 -2.65
CA GLY A 51 -14.77 -10.85 -1.87
C GLY A 51 -15.44 -12.18 -2.23
N ALA A 52 -16.69 -12.30 -1.81
CA ALA A 52 -17.58 -13.43 -2.10
C ALA A 52 -17.94 -13.58 -3.59
N ALA A 53 -17.69 -12.55 -4.41
CA ALA A 53 -17.99 -12.52 -5.82
C ALA A 53 -16.83 -11.91 -6.62
N SER A 54 -16.71 -12.36 -7.87
CA SER A 54 -15.71 -11.93 -8.85
C SER A 54 -16.31 -12.07 -10.27
N THR A 55 -15.49 -11.87 -11.29
CA THR A 55 -15.82 -12.18 -12.70
C THR A 55 -14.72 -13.06 -13.30
N SER A 56 -15.05 -13.82 -14.35
CA SER A 56 -14.08 -14.74 -14.98
C SER A 56 -12.79 -14.05 -15.44
N ALA A 57 -12.87 -12.76 -15.81
CA ALA A 57 -11.71 -11.95 -16.17
C ALA A 57 -10.69 -11.75 -15.03
N TYR A 58 -11.14 -11.84 -13.77
CA TYR A 58 -10.31 -11.69 -12.58
C TYR A 58 -10.06 -13.02 -11.85
N GLU A 59 -10.49 -14.16 -12.41
CA GLU A 59 -10.28 -15.48 -11.79
C GLU A 59 -8.79 -15.78 -11.52
N TYR A 60 -7.88 -15.22 -12.32
CA TYR A 60 -6.45 -15.40 -12.11
C TYR A 60 -5.94 -14.81 -10.78
N PHE A 61 -6.60 -13.79 -10.22
CA PHE A 61 -6.30 -13.26 -8.88
C PHE A 61 -6.58 -14.27 -7.75
N GLU A 62 -7.32 -15.33 -8.06
CA GLU A 62 -7.64 -16.40 -7.12
C GLU A 62 -6.55 -17.48 -7.07
N LYS A 63 -5.55 -17.41 -7.97
CA LYS A 63 -4.51 -18.43 -8.16
C LYS A 63 -3.16 -17.99 -7.64
N GLU A 64 -2.54 -18.83 -6.82
CA GLU A 64 -1.21 -18.56 -6.22
C GLU A 64 -0.14 -18.33 -7.30
N GLU A 65 -0.19 -19.12 -8.38
CA GLU A 65 0.78 -19.06 -9.49
C GLU A 65 0.77 -17.72 -10.26
N SER A 66 -0.32 -16.94 -10.17
CA SER A 66 -0.39 -15.64 -10.84
C SER A 66 0.50 -14.58 -10.19
N GLY A 67 0.85 -14.77 -8.90
CA GLY A 67 1.51 -13.76 -8.08
C GLY A 67 0.67 -12.52 -7.76
N ALA A 68 -0.58 -12.47 -8.23
CA ALA A 68 -1.51 -11.37 -8.02
C ALA A 68 -2.57 -11.77 -6.98
N SER A 69 -2.54 -11.14 -5.81
CA SER A 69 -3.38 -11.49 -4.65
C SER A 69 -3.65 -10.26 -3.78
N LEU A 70 -4.54 -10.38 -2.78
CA LEU A 70 -4.74 -9.30 -1.80
C LEU A 70 -3.42 -8.94 -1.10
N LEU A 71 -2.62 -9.96 -0.73
CA LEU A 71 -1.32 -9.75 -0.10
C LEU A 71 -0.38 -8.97 -1.01
N THR A 72 -0.17 -9.42 -2.25
CA THR A 72 0.82 -8.81 -3.14
C THR A 72 0.39 -7.47 -3.73
N ILE A 73 -0.92 -7.18 -3.75
CA ILE A 73 -1.49 -5.94 -4.30
C ILE A 73 -1.89 -4.99 -3.17
N ALA A 74 -2.97 -5.28 -2.45
CA ALA A 74 -3.56 -4.34 -1.48
C ALA A 74 -2.65 -4.16 -0.25
N ALA A 75 -2.16 -5.25 0.32
CA ALA A 75 -1.23 -5.16 1.45
C ALA A 75 0.13 -4.59 1.01
N GLY A 76 0.62 -4.95 -0.17
CA GLY A 76 1.79 -4.34 -0.79
C GLY A 76 1.70 -2.82 -0.86
N HIS A 77 0.63 -2.28 -1.44
CA HIS A 77 0.40 -0.82 -1.48
C HIS A 77 0.22 -0.19 -0.10
N THR A 78 -0.41 -0.91 0.83
CA THR A 78 -0.64 -0.41 2.20
C THR A 78 0.67 -0.28 2.96
N LEU A 79 1.50 -1.32 2.93
CA LEU A 79 2.80 -1.34 3.61
C LEU A 79 3.82 -0.43 2.92
N ASP A 80 3.72 -0.24 1.60
CA ASP A 80 4.47 0.79 0.87
C ASP A 80 4.23 2.20 1.44
N LEU A 81 2.97 2.56 1.71
CA LEU A 81 2.64 3.85 2.32
C LEU A 81 3.16 3.96 3.76
N VAL A 82 3.13 2.87 4.52
CA VAL A 82 3.74 2.82 5.86
C VAL A 82 5.22 3.15 5.76
N GLU A 83 5.96 2.52 4.85
CA GLU A 83 7.39 2.77 4.69
C GLU A 83 7.71 4.17 4.14
N ALA A 84 6.88 4.68 3.23
CA ALA A 84 7.01 6.04 2.73
C ALA A 84 6.90 7.12 3.83
N LEU A 85 6.16 6.84 4.91
CA LEU A 85 5.95 7.77 6.02
C LEU A 85 6.87 7.50 7.22
N LEU A 86 7.17 6.23 7.51
CA LEU A 86 7.78 5.80 8.77
C LEU A 86 9.12 5.08 8.58
N GLY A 87 9.61 4.98 7.35
CA GLY A 87 10.81 4.23 6.97
C GLY A 87 10.57 2.72 6.92
N GLU A 88 11.57 1.98 6.44
CA GLU A 88 11.52 0.52 6.22
C GLU A 88 10.96 -0.25 7.41
N ILE A 89 10.17 -1.29 7.12
CA ILE A 89 9.69 -2.22 8.13
C ILE A 89 10.82 -3.19 8.50
N THR A 90 11.18 -3.19 9.78
CA THR A 90 12.32 -3.95 10.33
C THR A 90 11.91 -5.23 11.06
N ALA A 91 10.63 -5.36 11.43
CA ALA A 91 10.08 -6.58 12.01
C ALA A 91 8.60 -6.73 11.68
N VAL A 92 8.13 -7.98 11.52
CA VAL A 92 6.75 -8.33 11.18
C VAL A 92 6.29 -9.54 11.99
N ASP A 93 5.16 -9.40 12.67
CA ASP A 93 4.26 -10.49 13.03
C ASP A 93 3.00 -10.39 12.15
N ALA A 94 2.47 -11.50 11.65
CA ALA A 94 1.36 -11.46 10.70
C ALA A 94 0.38 -12.63 10.86
N ARG A 95 -0.85 -12.44 10.37
CA ARG A 95 -1.87 -13.48 10.19
C ARG A 95 -2.55 -13.29 8.84
N THR A 96 -2.78 -14.38 8.12
CA THR A 96 -3.47 -14.37 6.84
C THR A 96 -4.55 -15.44 6.82
N GLU A 97 -5.71 -15.15 6.25
CA GLU A 97 -6.83 -16.09 6.14
C GLU A 97 -7.48 -16.03 4.76
N THR A 98 -8.15 -17.12 4.38
CA THR A 98 -9.03 -17.20 3.21
C THR A 98 -10.47 -17.35 3.71
N LEU A 99 -11.18 -16.23 3.76
CA LEU A 99 -12.55 -16.11 4.25
C LEU A 99 -13.58 -16.49 3.17
N TRP A 100 -13.25 -16.27 1.89
CA TRP A 100 -14.10 -16.66 0.76
C TRP A 100 -13.39 -17.68 -0.15
N PRO A 101 -13.39 -18.98 0.19
CA PRO A 101 -12.68 -20.00 -0.59
C PRO A 101 -13.28 -20.26 -1.98
N HIS A 102 -14.56 -19.92 -2.18
CA HIS A 102 -15.31 -20.19 -3.41
C HIS A 102 -16.10 -18.98 -3.90
N PRO A 103 -15.44 -17.91 -4.37
CA PRO A 103 -16.14 -16.74 -4.86
C PRO A 103 -16.98 -17.06 -6.10
N GLN A 104 -18.19 -16.49 -6.17
CA GLN A 104 -19.08 -16.65 -7.31
C GLN A 104 -18.59 -15.82 -8.50
N LEU A 105 -18.55 -16.41 -9.69
CA LEU A 105 -18.29 -15.72 -10.94
C LEU A 105 -19.61 -15.20 -11.52
N LEU A 106 -19.85 -13.89 -11.38
CA LEU A 106 -21.16 -13.30 -11.68
C LEU A 106 -21.54 -13.37 -13.17
N ASP A 107 -20.55 -13.38 -14.05
CA ASP A 107 -20.70 -13.38 -15.51
C ASP A 107 -20.96 -14.77 -16.09
N THR A 108 -20.46 -15.83 -15.46
CA THR A 108 -20.62 -17.21 -15.92
C THR A 108 -21.60 -18.03 -15.08
N GLY A 109 -21.93 -17.55 -13.87
CA GLY A 109 -22.68 -18.30 -12.86
C GLY A 109 -21.87 -19.41 -12.17
N GLY A 110 -20.59 -19.58 -12.53
CA GLY A 110 -19.68 -20.55 -11.92
C GLY A 110 -19.14 -20.11 -10.56
N GLN A 111 -18.22 -20.90 -10.01
CA GLN A 111 -17.43 -20.55 -8.82
C GLN A 111 -15.96 -20.74 -9.14
N ALA A 112 -15.14 -19.78 -8.72
CA ALA A 112 -13.69 -19.98 -8.69
C ALA A 112 -13.28 -20.66 -7.38
N ARG A 113 -12.06 -21.19 -7.34
CA ARG A 113 -11.42 -21.66 -6.10
C ARG A 113 -10.26 -20.73 -5.78
N ARG A 114 -10.35 -20.08 -4.62
CA ARG A 114 -9.32 -19.18 -4.10
C ARG A 114 -8.24 -19.98 -3.38
N GLU A 115 -7.00 -19.77 -3.79
CA GLU A 115 -5.78 -20.39 -3.27
C GLU A 115 -4.92 -19.41 -2.46
N VAL A 116 -5.29 -18.12 -2.48
CA VAL A 116 -4.58 -17.02 -1.82
C VAL A 116 -5.40 -16.42 -0.67
N PRO A 117 -4.77 -15.76 0.31
CA PRO A 117 -5.50 -15.05 1.36
C PRO A 117 -6.30 -13.85 0.84
N ASP A 118 -7.43 -13.59 1.50
CA ASP A 118 -8.29 -12.41 1.30
C ASP A 118 -8.47 -11.58 2.59
N HIS A 119 -7.68 -11.91 3.62
CA HIS A 119 -7.53 -11.16 4.86
C HIS A 119 -6.06 -11.19 5.28
N VAL A 120 -5.49 -10.03 5.64
CA VAL A 120 -4.10 -9.89 6.08
C VAL A 120 -4.01 -8.92 7.26
N ASP A 121 -3.61 -9.43 8.41
CA ASP A 121 -3.24 -8.64 9.60
C ASP A 121 -1.73 -8.57 9.77
N VAL A 122 -1.21 -7.39 10.07
CA VAL A 122 0.22 -7.15 10.32
C VAL A 122 0.43 -6.32 11.57
N LEU A 123 1.33 -6.78 12.45
CA LEU A 123 1.97 -5.99 13.50
C LEU A 123 3.44 -5.79 13.12
N ALA A 124 3.83 -4.54 12.89
CA ALA A 124 5.15 -4.21 12.38
C ALA A 124 5.91 -3.23 13.27
N ARG A 125 7.25 -3.24 13.15
CA ARG A 125 8.15 -2.18 13.63
C ARG A 125 8.80 -1.51 12.44
N THR A 126 8.83 -0.19 12.40
CA THR A 126 9.48 0.59 11.32
C THR A 126 10.84 1.14 11.76
N MET A 127 11.61 1.66 10.81
CA MET A 127 12.94 2.25 11.07
C MET A 127 12.87 3.50 11.96
N THR A 128 11.76 4.24 11.95
CA THR A 128 11.52 5.32 12.94
C THR A 128 11.28 4.80 14.36
N GLY A 129 11.18 3.48 14.54
CA GLY A 129 10.89 2.81 15.81
C GLY A 129 9.40 2.72 16.14
N ALA A 130 8.52 3.23 15.27
CA ALA A 130 7.08 3.19 15.46
C ALA A 130 6.56 1.75 15.38
N ILE A 131 5.53 1.47 16.18
CA ILE A 131 4.76 0.22 16.10
C ILE A 131 3.54 0.45 15.22
N VAL A 132 3.34 -0.41 14.23
CA VAL A 132 2.24 -0.29 13.25
C VAL A 132 1.33 -1.50 13.35
N THR A 133 0.03 -1.26 13.38
CA THR A 133 -0.97 -2.30 13.13
C THR A 133 -1.63 -2.01 11.79
N ALA A 134 -1.75 -3.02 10.92
CA ALA A 134 -2.43 -2.91 9.65
C ALA A 134 -3.42 -4.07 9.48
N ASP A 135 -4.68 -3.72 9.22
CA ASP A 135 -5.77 -4.63 8.86
C ASP A 135 -6.09 -4.40 7.38
N VAL A 136 -5.85 -5.43 6.56
CA VAL A 136 -6.06 -5.38 5.11
C VAL A 136 -7.10 -6.42 4.71
N VAL A 137 -8.25 -5.94 4.25
CA VAL A 137 -9.45 -6.77 4.05
C VAL A 137 -9.97 -6.66 2.62
N GLY A 138 -10.15 -7.81 1.97
CA GLY A 138 -10.83 -7.90 0.67
C GLY A 138 -12.34 -8.05 0.80
N GLY A 139 -13.05 -7.71 -0.27
CA GLY A 139 -14.45 -8.04 -0.45
C GLY A 139 -15.47 -7.15 0.23
N VAL A 140 -15.07 -5.94 0.64
CA VAL A 140 -16.04 -4.98 1.19
C VAL A 140 -16.90 -4.39 0.06
N PRO A 141 -18.18 -4.03 0.33
CA PRO A 141 -18.96 -3.27 -0.64
C PRO A 141 -18.23 -2.00 -1.09
N PRO A 142 -18.29 -1.59 -2.38
CA PRO A 142 -17.61 -0.39 -2.86
C PRO A 142 -17.89 0.89 -2.07
N GLU A 143 -19.11 1.03 -1.54
CA GLU A 143 -19.55 2.15 -0.70
C GLU A 143 -18.96 2.11 0.72
N ASP A 144 -18.53 0.95 1.18
CA ASP A 144 -17.90 0.71 2.49
C ASP A 144 -16.36 0.71 2.38
N ALA A 145 -15.82 0.94 1.17
CA ALA A 145 -14.38 0.98 0.95
C ALA A 145 -13.74 2.13 1.74
N ASP A 146 -12.90 1.76 2.70
CA ASP A 146 -12.23 2.63 3.65
C ASP A 146 -10.71 2.44 3.59
N PHE A 147 -9.98 3.56 3.63
CA PHE A 147 -8.57 3.60 3.99
C PHE A 147 -8.37 4.66 5.06
N ARG A 148 -7.76 4.26 6.18
CA ARG A 148 -7.35 5.15 7.27
C ARG A 148 -5.97 4.78 7.75
N PHE A 149 -5.08 5.76 7.77
CA PHE A 149 -3.79 5.70 8.44
C PHE A 149 -3.77 6.75 9.55
N GLU A 150 -3.65 6.33 10.79
CA GLU A 150 -3.64 7.21 11.96
C GLU A 150 -2.27 7.11 12.65
N LEU A 151 -1.54 8.22 12.74
CA LEU A 151 -0.21 8.27 13.35
C LEU A 151 -0.19 9.18 14.58
N ARG A 152 0.34 8.65 15.68
CA ARG A 152 0.65 9.42 16.89
C ARG A 152 2.15 9.62 17.01
N GLY A 153 2.57 10.86 17.22
CA GLY A 153 3.91 11.24 17.65
C GLY A 153 3.90 11.79 19.08
N THR A 154 5.07 12.17 19.59
CA THR A 154 5.20 12.73 20.95
C THR A 154 4.53 14.10 21.11
N ASP A 155 4.50 14.89 20.05
CA ASP A 155 4.09 16.30 20.08
C ASP A 155 2.88 16.58 19.19
N GLY A 156 2.33 15.55 18.55
CA GLY A 156 1.18 15.71 17.67
C GLY A 156 0.72 14.43 17.00
N TRP A 157 -0.17 14.58 16.04
CA TRP A 157 -0.72 13.49 15.26
C TRP A 157 -1.02 13.90 13.84
N LEU A 158 -1.11 12.93 12.94
CA LEU A 158 -1.67 13.11 11.62
C LEU A 158 -2.49 11.89 11.20
N THR A 159 -3.42 12.10 10.27
CA THR A 159 -4.24 11.05 9.68
C THR A 159 -4.29 11.22 8.17
N LEU A 160 -4.22 10.11 7.44
CA LEU A 160 -4.59 10.04 6.03
C LEU A 160 -5.88 9.23 5.91
N THR A 161 -6.87 9.78 5.22
CA THR A 161 -8.17 9.12 5.02
C THR A 161 -8.56 9.13 3.55
N GLY A 162 -9.25 8.09 3.11
CA GLY A 162 -9.76 7.96 1.76
C GLY A 162 -10.22 6.53 1.53
N GLY A 163 -9.82 5.94 0.42
CA GLY A 163 -10.24 4.61 0.03
C GLY A 163 -11.18 4.67 -1.17
N THR A 164 -11.03 3.67 -2.02
CA THR A 164 -11.90 3.45 -3.18
C THR A 164 -12.09 1.95 -3.34
N LEU A 165 -12.96 1.53 -4.26
CA LEU A 165 -13.11 0.12 -4.62
C LEU A 165 -11.79 -0.54 -5.06
N TYR A 166 -10.77 0.24 -5.46
CA TYR A 166 -9.43 -0.23 -5.83
C TYR A 166 -8.45 -0.26 -4.65
N GLY A 167 -8.90 0.01 -3.43
CA GLY A 167 -8.06 0.19 -2.25
C GLY A 167 -7.23 1.47 -2.28
N VAL A 168 -6.22 1.55 -1.40
CA VAL A 168 -5.39 2.77 -1.20
C VAL A 168 -4.62 3.23 -2.43
N GLN A 169 -4.38 2.33 -3.39
CA GLN A 169 -3.69 2.66 -4.64
C GLN A 169 -4.52 3.54 -5.58
N GLY A 170 -5.85 3.58 -5.40
CA GLY A 170 -6.78 4.33 -6.22
C GLY A 170 -7.43 5.48 -5.46
N GLY A 171 -7.54 6.63 -6.12
CA GLY A 171 -8.20 7.82 -5.58
C GLY A 171 -7.28 8.73 -4.76
N ASP A 172 -7.83 9.88 -4.38
CA ASP A 172 -7.13 10.85 -3.56
C ASP A 172 -7.16 10.47 -2.07
N LEU A 173 -6.22 11.01 -1.30
CA LEU A 173 -6.19 10.90 0.15
C LEU A 173 -6.27 12.29 0.76
N SER A 174 -6.97 12.40 1.88
CA SER A 174 -7.06 13.63 2.67
C SER A 174 -6.12 13.55 3.87
N LEU A 175 -5.34 14.61 4.08
CA LEU A 175 -4.47 14.76 5.25
C LEU A 175 -5.12 15.66 6.30
N ALA A 176 -5.12 15.21 7.55
CA ALA A 176 -5.40 16.04 8.73
C ALA A 176 -4.29 15.89 9.76
N SER A 177 -4.08 16.90 10.62
CA SER A 177 -3.06 16.90 11.66
C SER A 177 -3.43 17.82 12.81
N SER A 178 -2.86 17.58 14.01
CA SER A 178 -2.89 18.54 15.12
C SER A 178 -2.02 19.77 14.91
N ILE A 179 -1.09 19.70 13.95
CA ILE A 179 -0.16 20.79 13.66
C ILE A 179 -0.67 21.51 12.42
N SER A 180 -0.53 22.84 12.37
CA SER A 180 -0.85 23.61 11.16
C SER A 180 0.11 23.29 10.03
N PHE A 181 -0.35 23.14 8.80
CA PHE A 181 0.51 22.91 7.64
C PHE A 181 -0.07 23.66 6.43
N ALA A 182 0.79 24.03 5.48
CA ALA A 182 0.29 24.51 4.20
C ALA A 182 -0.46 23.36 3.50
N ALA A 183 -1.47 23.66 2.68
CA ALA A 183 -2.22 22.64 1.97
C ALA A 183 -1.29 21.75 1.11
N PRO A 184 -1.65 20.46 0.91
CA PRO A 184 -0.98 19.61 -0.07
C PRO A 184 -0.96 20.25 -1.46
N ASP A 185 0.02 19.86 -2.27
CA ASP A 185 0.11 20.34 -3.65
C ASP A 185 -1.12 19.90 -4.45
N LYS A 186 -1.46 20.65 -5.51
CA LYS A 186 -2.50 20.19 -6.43
C LYS A 186 -2.04 18.92 -7.15
N PRO A 187 -2.91 17.93 -7.33
CA PRO A 187 -2.60 16.77 -8.15
C PRO A 187 -2.23 17.17 -9.59
N ALA A 188 -1.37 16.38 -10.22
CA ALA A 188 -0.90 16.55 -11.60
C ALA A 188 -2.03 16.38 -12.61
N ALA A 189 -3.04 15.57 -12.28
CA ALA A 189 -4.29 15.47 -13.03
C ALA A 189 -5.38 16.39 -12.42
N PRO A 190 -6.30 16.93 -13.25
CA PRO A 190 -7.40 17.76 -12.74
C PRO A 190 -8.27 17.03 -11.71
N ALA A 191 -8.64 17.75 -10.65
CA ALA A 191 -9.48 17.28 -9.53
C ALA A 191 -10.93 16.91 -9.92
N THR A 192 -11.32 17.06 -11.18
CA THR A 192 -12.62 16.57 -11.70
C THR A 192 -12.72 15.05 -11.72
N THR A 193 -11.64 14.36 -11.38
CA THR A 193 -11.56 12.91 -11.44
C THR A 193 -11.37 12.38 -10.01
N ALA A 194 -12.46 11.97 -9.35
CA ALA A 194 -12.42 11.03 -8.21
C ALA A 194 -11.96 9.63 -8.71
N SER A 195 -10.93 9.63 -9.54
CA SER A 195 -10.55 8.55 -10.41
C SER A 195 -9.31 7.88 -9.84
N PRO A 196 -9.21 6.55 -9.99
CA PRO A 196 -7.97 5.81 -9.74
C PRO A 196 -6.75 6.40 -10.46
N ALA A 197 -6.97 7.17 -11.53
CA ALA A 197 -5.95 7.80 -12.33
C ALA A 197 -5.16 8.91 -11.61
N LEU A 198 -5.65 9.49 -10.50
CA LEU A 198 -4.97 10.60 -9.82
C LEU A 198 -3.55 10.24 -9.39
N ASN A 199 -3.40 9.17 -8.61
CA ASN A 199 -2.08 8.74 -8.14
C ASN A 199 -1.21 8.28 -9.33
N VAL A 200 -1.80 7.61 -10.32
CA VAL A 200 -1.07 7.21 -11.54
C VAL A 200 -0.52 8.43 -12.27
N ALA A 201 -1.28 9.52 -12.35
CA ALA A 201 -0.80 10.77 -12.93
C ALA A 201 0.37 11.38 -12.14
N GLU A 202 0.36 11.29 -10.80
CA GLU A 202 1.53 11.68 -9.99
C GLU A 202 2.76 10.86 -10.33
N LEU A 203 2.61 9.54 -10.56
CA LEU A 203 3.71 8.65 -10.96
C LEU A 203 4.31 9.07 -12.31
N TYR A 204 3.47 9.33 -13.31
CA TYR A 204 3.94 9.81 -14.61
C TYR A 204 4.56 11.21 -14.52
N ALA A 205 3.98 12.12 -13.74
CA ALA A 205 4.56 13.45 -13.51
C ALA A 205 5.93 13.36 -12.84
N CYS A 206 6.10 12.45 -11.88
CA CYS A 206 7.37 12.16 -11.24
C CYS A 206 8.39 11.61 -12.24
N LEU A 207 8.01 10.63 -13.07
CA LEU A 207 8.87 10.08 -14.12
C LEU A 207 9.31 11.15 -15.13
N VAL A 208 8.40 12.01 -15.59
CA VAL A 208 8.73 13.11 -16.50
C VAL A 208 9.76 14.06 -15.87
N ARG A 209 9.59 14.39 -14.59
CA ARG A 209 10.55 15.22 -13.85
C ARG A 209 11.91 14.55 -13.72
N ASP A 210 11.94 13.27 -13.38
CA ASP A 210 13.16 12.46 -13.28
C ASP A 210 13.92 12.45 -14.61
N LEU A 211 13.22 12.25 -15.74
CA LEU A 211 13.81 12.28 -17.08
C LEU A 211 14.37 13.66 -17.46
N GLN A 212 13.70 14.75 -17.07
CA GLN A 212 14.13 16.11 -17.36
C GLN A 212 15.34 16.56 -16.52
N THR A 213 15.42 16.09 -15.28
CA THR A 213 16.40 16.56 -14.28
C THR A 213 17.56 15.58 -14.06
N GLY A 214 17.43 14.33 -14.53
CA GLY A 214 18.36 13.24 -14.24
C GLY A 214 18.21 12.66 -12.83
N SER A 215 17.19 13.07 -12.07
CA SER A 215 16.90 12.53 -10.73
C SER A 215 16.21 11.16 -10.80
N ARG A 216 16.17 10.43 -9.67
CA ARG A 216 15.57 9.08 -9.57
C ARG A 216 14.66 8.99 -8.35
N SER A 217 13.59 9.78 -8.37
CA SER A 217 12.63 9.88 -7.27
C SER A 217 11.39 8.99 -7.44
N ALA A 218 11.09 8.58 -8.67
CA ALA A 218 10.02 7.61 -8.93
C ALA A 218 10.38 6.21 -8.38
N PRO A 219 9.41 5.46 -7.83
CA PRO A 219 9.64 4.10 -7.38
C PRO A 219 10.06 3.22 -8.55
N ASP A 220 11.12 2.43 -8.36
CA ASP A 220 11.85 1.71 -9.40
C ASP A 220 11.93 0.19 -9.13
N PHE A 221 12.80 -0.54 -9.83
CA PHE A 221 12.94 -1.98 -9.60
C PHE A 221 13.58 -2.34 -8.24
N ALA A 222 14.34 -1.45 -7.61
CA ALA A 222 14.81 -1.69 -6.25
C ALA A 222 13.60 -1.71 -5.29
N HIS A 223 12.65 -0.80 -5.49
CA HIS A 223 11.39 -0.80 -4.75
C HIS A 223 10.53 -2.05 -5.01
N ALA A 224 10.47 -2.53 -6.27
CA ALA A 224 9.75 -3.77 -6.57
C ALA A 224 10.33 -4.97 -5.84
N ARG A 225 11.66 -5.07 -5.84
CA ARG A 225 12.36 -6.13 -5.12
C ARG A 225 12.09 -6.04 -3.62
N HIS A 226 12.29 -4.86 -3.04
CA HIS A 226 12.03 -4.63 -1.61
C HIS A 226 10.61 -5.00 -1.21
N ASN A 227 9.60 -4.53 -1.96
CA ASN A 227 8.20 -4.84 -1.68
C ASN A 227 7.91 -6.35 -1.85
N THR A 228 8.53 -7.01 -2.83
CA THR A 228 8.42 -8.47 -3.00
C THR A 228 9.00 -9.21 -1.79
N ASP A 229 10.17 -8.81 -1.32
CA ASP A 229 10.84 -9.41 -0.16
C ASP A 229 10.01 -9.17 1.12
N LEU A 230 9.40 -7.99 1.28
CA LEU A 230 8.49 -7.69 2.38
C LEU A 230 7.21 -8.56 2.36
N MET A 231 6.58 -8.76 1.19
CA MET A 231 5.43 -9.66 1.09
C MET A 231 5.79 -11.11 1.42
N ALA A 232 6.99 -11.55 1.02
CA ALA A 232 7.51 -12.86 1.39
C ALA A 232 7.73 -12.98 2.90
N ALA A 233 8.24 -11.93 3.55
CA ALA A 233 8.38 -11.86 5.00
C ALA A 233 7.03 -11.93 5.73
N VAL A 234 6.02 -11.19 5.27
CA VAL A 234 4.64 -11.25 5.82
C VAL A 234 4.08 -12.66 5.68
N SER A 235 4.17 -13.26 4.49
CA SER A 235 3.72 -14.64 4.24
C SER A 235 4.45 -15.67 5.11
N GLN A 236 5.76 -15.52 5.29
CA GLN A 236 6.55 -16.40 6.15
C GLN A 236 6.17 -16.26 7.62
N ALA A 237 5.99 -15.02 8.11
CA ALA A 237 5.59 -14.76 9.49
C ALA A 237 4.22 -15.37 9.78
N ALA A 238 3.25 -15.19 8.88
CA ALA A 238 1.91 -15.77 9.00
C ALA A 238 1.91 -17.30 9.00
N ARG A 239 2.65 -17.93 8.08
CA ARG A 239 2.71 -19.41 8.00
C ARG A 239 3.46 -20.05 9.16
N SER A 240 4.53 -19.41 9.63
CA SER A 240 5.39 -19.99 10.67
C SER A 240 4.96 -19.65 12.09
N GLY A 241 4.10 -18.63 12.26
CA GLY A 241 3.76 -18.08 13.58
C GLY A 241 4.96 -17.43 14.29
N ARG A 242 6.03 -17.11 13.55
CA ARG A 242 7.26 -16.52 14.09
C ARG A 242 7.48 -15.14 13.51
N ARG A 243 7.86 -14.20 14.38
CA ARG A 243 8.29 -12.87 13.97
C ARG A 243 9.42 -12.94 12.95
N TRP A 244 9.25 -12.24 11.83
CA TRP A 244 10.32 -11.92 10.90
C TRP A 244 11.06 -10.65 11.34
N THR A 245 12.37 -10.58 11.10
CA THR A 245 13.21 -9.40 11.37
C THR A 245 14.25 -9.23 10.26
N SER A 246 14.52 -8.01 9.81
CA SER A 246 15.45 -7.71 8.71
C SER A 246 16.92 -8.11 8.99
N ALA A 247 17.29 -8.36 10.24
CA ALA A 247 18.62 -8.87 10.60
C ALA A 247 18.84 -10.36 10.24
N ASN A 248 17.81 -11.08 9.78
CA ASN A 248 17.86 -12.51 9.42
C ASN A 248 17.78 -12.76 7.90
N SER A 249 18.04 -11.75 7.06
CA SER A 249 18.03 -11.86 5.59
C SER A 249 19.42 -11.72 4.98
#